data_AF-A0A9P8LCT8-F1
#
_entry.id   AF-A0A9P8LCT8-F1
#
_cell.length_a   1.000
_cell.length_b   1.000
_cell.length_c   1.000
_cell.angle_alpha   90.00
_cell.angle_beta   90.00
_cell.angle_gamma   90.00
#
_symmetry.space_group_name_H-M   'P 1'
#
loop_
_entity.id
_entity.type
_entity.pdbx_description
1 polymer ?
#
loop_
_entity_poly.entity_id
_entity_poly.type
_entity_poly.pdbx_seq_one_letter_code
_entity_poly.pdbx_strand_id
1 'polypeptide(L)'
;MPHIGPRDVTKFVAFGDSFAAGIPAGNPYTGGGTGSGNNTCSRFDGSYNVKLKNDPKVKAANFDFLACSGATAQDVQNNQVPLLDQNADFITVTMGGNNVGFGDIVNGCVYRFNGILAPDCDQVLNSTLARINNNSDFLNPITNSLRAIMTRAPNAKVYVMGYPKFWNATTTQCDNVSWNYWRTPGATKMTRAIRQRMNDLLDAMNNKISAAVQSLNNPRVTFFNYDAYFQGHRFCEGDVIEPQDISELRSNTFFYQIITPPDFFTPNGWAGEFVSPFNPAKQYYDWIKAAKTASPNTPVNQIYAGQSTETSASGEIPVWMAKIFHPTPEGHVAISHAISGRIP
;
A
#
# COMPACT_ATOMS: atom_id res chain seq x y z
N MET A 1 -32.59 1.51 29.70
CA MET A 1 -31.18 1.62 29.25
C MET A 1 -30.98 3.06 28.79
N PRO A 2 -29.98 3.81 29.26
CA PRO A 2 -29.76 5.15 28.75
C PRO A 2 -29.20 5.03 27.33
N HIS A 3 -29.85 5.68 26.37
CA HIS A 3 -29.30 5.90 25.04
C HIS A 3 -28.06 6.79 25.19
N ILE A 4 -26.88 6.20 25.08
CA ILE A 4 -25.62 6.95 24.92
C ILE A 4 -25.70 7.58 23.52
N GLY A 5 -25.87 8.90 23.45
CA GLY A 5 -25.76 9.65 22.20
C GLY A 5 -24.39 9.45 21.52
N PRO A 6 -24.24 9.79 20.24
CA PRO A 6 -22.94 9.68 19.57
C PRO A 6 -21.89 10.44 20.37
N ARG A 7 -20.81 9.75 20.74
CA ARG A 7 -19.69 10.36 21.44
C ARG A 7 -18.94 11.21 20.42
N ASP A 8 -18.81 12.51 20.66
CA ASP A 8 -18.01 13.37 19.79
C ASP A 8 -16.58 12.84 19.72
N VAL A 9 -16.10 12.52 18.51
CA VAL A 9 -14.72 12.08 18.30
C VAL A 9 -13.81 13.28 18.51
N THR A 10 -12.88 13.17 19.47
CA THR A 10 -11.93 14.22 19.81
C THR A 10 -10.52 13.93 19.31
N LYS A 11 -10.15 12.65 19.10
CA LYS A 11 -8.83 12.26 18.57
C LYS A 11 -8.92 11.04 17.65
N PHE A 12 -8.46 11.19 16.42
CA PHE A 12 -8.27 10.15 15.42
C PHE A 12 -6.78 9.96 15.12
N VAL A 13 -6.30 8.72 15.09
CA VAL A 13 -4.92 8.40 14.73
C VAL A 13 -4.89 7.41 13.57
N ALA A 14 -4.09 7.71 12.55
CA ALA A 14 -3.87 6.82 11.42
C ALA A 14 -2.44 6.26 11.45
N PHE A 15 -2.32 4.98 11.77
CA PHE A 15 -1.09 4.21 11.63
C PHE A 15 -1.06 3.44 10.31
N GLY A 16 0.10 2.90 9.98
CA GLY A 16 0.23 1.83 9.01
C GLY A 16 1.29 2.07 7.95
N ASP A 17 1.13 1.36 6.84
CA ASP A 17 2.05 1.37 5.72
C ASP A 17 1.66 2.36 4.61
N SER A 18 2.13 2.12 3.39
CA SER A 18 1.88 2.95 2.22
C SER A 18 0.41 3.02 1.80
N PHE A 19 -0.41 2.00 2.08
CA PHE A 19 -1.85 2.04 1.82
C PHE A 19 -2.56 3.00 2.78
N ALA A 20 -2.09 3.11 4.03
CA ALA A 20 -2.59 4.11 4.98
C ALA A 20 -2.03 5.51 4.70
N ALA A 21 -0.76 5.62 4.29
CA ALA A 21 -0.13 6.88 3.93
C ALA A 21 -0.74 7.48 2.64
N GLY A 22 -1.26 6.63 1.76
CA GLY A 22 -1.98 7.01 0.53
C GLY A 22 -1.07 7.49 -0.58
N ILE A 23 0.13 6.92 -0.71
CA ILE A 23 1.04 7.29 -1.80
C ILE A 23 0.47 6.92 -3.18
N PRO A 24 0.49 7.82 -4.19
CA PRO A 24 0.62 9.27 -4.17
C PRO A 24 -0.74 9.97 -4.42
N ALA A 25 -1.82 9.51 -3.81
CA ALA A 25 -3.16 10.03 -4.04
C ALA A 25 -3.31 11.47 -3.52
N GLY A 26 -3.59 12.44 -4.39
CA GLY A 26 -3.76 13.86 -4.01
C GLY A 26 -2.42 14.59 -3.90
N ASN A 27 -2.25 15.53 -2.95
CA ASN A 27 -1.01 16.29 -2.70
C ASN A 27 -0.16 15.75 -1.54
N PRO A 28 1.19 15.99 -1.39
CA PRO A 28 1.85 15.66 -0.14
C PRO A 28 1.11 16.34 0.98
N TYR A 29 0.85 15.58 2.03
CA TYR A 29 0.10 16.07 3.15
C TYR A 29 0.93 17.14 3.87
N THR A 30 0.40 18.35 3.98
CA THR A 30 1.04 19.47 4.70
C THR A 30 0.46 19.67 6.10
N GLY A 31 -0.56 18.92 6.48
CA GLY A 31 -1.16 18.99 7.82
C GLY A 31 -0.20 18.47 8.89
N GLY A 32 -0.08 19.22 9.99
CA GLY A 32 0.81 18.90 11.10
C GLY A 32 0.50 17.53 11.71
N GLY A 33 1.55 16.74 11.89
CA GLY A 33 1.57 15.52 12.70
C GLY A 33 2.91 15.49 13.44
N THR A 34 2.92 14.92 14.64
CA THR A 34 4.13 14.74 15.44
C THR A 34 4.95 13.56 14.88
N GLY A 35 6.13 13.82 14.34
CA GLY A 35 7.03 12.76 13.82
C GLY A 35 7.83 13.17 12.58
N SER A 36 8.62 12.23 12.05
CA SER A 36 9.41 12.39 10.81
C SER A 36 8.55 13.03 9.71
N GLY A 37 9.05 14.09 9.09
CA GLY A 37 8.27 14.98 8.23
C GLY A 37 7.45 14.25 7.16
N ASN A 38 6.29 14.80 6.81
CA ASN A 38 5.33 14.19 5.89
C ASN A 38 5.93 13.76 4.54
N ASN A 39 6.96 14.48 4.06
CA ASN A 39 7.70 14.15 2.84
C ASN A 39 8.51 12.85 2.99
N THR A 40 9.08 12.58 4.17
CA THR A 40 9.77 11.32 4.44
C THR A 40 8.76 10.20 4.40
N CYS A 41 7.67 10.23 5.18
CA CYS A 41 6.73 9.10 5.24
C CYS A 41 5.80 8.91 4.03
N SER A 42 5.92 9.76 3.01
CA SER A 42 5.11 9.72 1.78
C SER A 42 3.60 9.72 2.09
N ARG A 43 3.17 10.64 2.96
CA ARG A 43 1.76 10.84 3.32
C ARG A 43 1.10 11.81 2.36
N PHE A 44 -0.10 11.48 1.86
CA PHE A 44 -0.82 12.31 0.90
C PHE A 44 -2.24 12.65 1.37
N ASP A 45 -2.73 13.82 0.94
CA ASP A 45 -4.04 14.36 1.33
C ASP A 45 -5.24 13.65 0.67
N GLY A 46 -5.00 12.89 -0.40
CA GLY A 46 -5.98 12.02 -1.03
C GLY A 46 -6.10 10.65 -0.37
N SER A 47 -5.33 10.37 0.69
CA SER A 47 -5.46 9.14 1.48
C SER A 47 -6.85 8.98 2.11
N TYR A 48 -7.27 7.73 2.30
CA TYR A 48 -8.56 7.43 2.93
C TYR A 48 -8.63 7.98 4.37
N ASN A 49 -7.50 8.09 5.06
CA ASN A 49 -7.42 8.66 6.40
C ASN A 49 -7.73 10.15 6.41
N VAL A 50 -7.22 10.92 5.45
CA VAL A 50 -7.55 12.36 5.34
C VAL A 50 -9.00 12.54 4.91
N LYS A 51 -9.55 11.65 4.07
CA LYS A 51 -10.99 11.63 3.76
C LYS A 51 -11.85 11.36 5.00
N LEU A 52 -11.50 10.35 5.80
CA LEU A 52 -12.18 10.05 7.07
C LEU A 52 -12.08 11.20 8.07
N LYS A 53 -10.91 11.83 8.20
CA LYS A 53 -10.72 13.02 9.03
C LYS A 53 -11.68 14.14 8.63
N ASN A 54 -11.95 14.31 7.34
CA ASN A 54 -12.82 15.36 6.82
C ASN A 54 -14.30 14.96 6.79
N ASP A 55 -14.65 13.72 7.14
CA ASP A 55 -16.04 13.29 7.32
C ASP A 55 -16.72 14.14 8.39
N PRO A 56 -17.94 14.68 8.17
CA PRO A 56 -18.66 15.48 9.15
C PRO A 56 -18.77 14.86 10.55
N LYS A 57 -18.75 13.52 10.67
CA LYS A 57 -18.77 12.80 11.96
C LYS A 57 -17.44 12.84 12.71
N VAL A 58 -16.33 13.08 12.02
CA VAL A 58 -14.96 13.02 12.56
C VAL A 58 -14.26 14.37 12.54
N LYS A 59 -14.73 15.32 11.73
CA LYS A 59 -14.07 16.61 11.42
C LYS A 59 -13.62 17.43 12.63
N ALA A 60 -14.26 17.25 13.79
CA ALA A 60 -13.91 17.93 15.05
C ALA A 60 -12.71 17.32 15.80
N ALA A 61 -12.20 16.17 15.35
CA ALA A 61 -11.12 15.46 16.01
C ALA A 61 -9.73 16.03 15.69
N ASN A 62 -8.87 16.08 16.71
CA ASN A 62 -7.43 16.14 16.53
C ASN A 62 -6.99 14.92 15.71
N PHE A 63 -6.13 15.12 14.71
CA PHE A 63 -5.72 14.05 13.79
C PHE A 63 -4.21 13.87 13.77
N ASP A 64 -3.75 12.68 14.17
CA ASP A 64 -2.35 12.29 14.01
C ASP A 64 -2.22 11.37 12.81
N PHE A 65 -1.56 11.86 11.76
CA PHE A 65 -1.24 11.04 10.61
C PHE A 65 0.16 10.46 10.78
N LEU A 66 0.24 9.21 11.24
CA LEU A 66 1.49 8.55 11.63
C LEU A 66 1.90 7.39 10.70
N ALA A 67 1.04 7.01 9.74
CA ALA A 67 1.36 6.03 8.71
C ALA A 67 2.64 6.38 7.94
N CYS A 68 3.36 5.37 7.47
CA CYS A 68 4.64 5.58 6.79
C CYS A 68 4.83 4.52 5.71
N SER A 69 5.11 4.95 4.48
CA SER A 69 5.38 4.03 3.38
C SER A 69 6.53 3.07 3.73
N GLY A 70 6.40 1.79 3.34
CA GLY A 70 7.39 0.75 3.65
C GLY A 70 7.34 0.18 5.07
N ALA A 71 6.53 0.73 5.98
CA ALA A 71 6.43 0.21 7.35
C ALA A 71 5.97 -1.25 7.39
N THR A 72 6.73 -2.09 8.09
CA THR A 72 6.31 -3.42 8.54
C THR A 72 5.43 -3.31 9.79
N ALA A 73 4.82 -4.42 10.22
CA ALA A 73 4.15 -4.45 11.53
C ALA A 73 5.11 -4.04 12.67
N GLN A 74 6.35 -4.52 12.66
CA GLN A 74 7.37 -4.13 13.64
C GLN A 74 7.64 -2.62 13.62
N ASP A 75 7.65 -1.99 12.46
CA ASP A 75 7.82 -0.54 12.35
C ASP A 75 6.62 0.23 12.91
N VAL A 76 5.40 -0.27 12.71
CA VAL A 76 4.22 0.31 13.37
C VAL A 76 4.42 0.26 14.88
N GLN A 77 4.78 -0.90 15.44
CA GLN A 77 5.02 -1.06 16.87
C GLN A 77 6.15 -0.15 17.40
N ASN A 78 7.29 -0.09 16.71
CA ASN A 78 8.51 0.50 17.26
C ASN A 78 8.67 1.98 16.90
N ASN A 79 8.11 2.42 15.78
CA ASN A 79 8.36 3.75 15.23
C ASN A 79 7.10 4.62 15.16
N GLN A 80 5.90 4.03 15.10
CA GLN A 80 4.65 4.79 15.02
C GLN A 80 3.90 4.85 16.35
N VAL A 81 3.69 3.71 17.02
CA VAL A 81 2.98 3.67 18.31
C VAL A 81 3.60 4.60 19.37
N PRO A 82 4.94 4.71 19.51
CA PRO A 82 5.54 5.61 20.50
C PRO A 82 5.27 7.09 20.25
N LEU A 83 4.93 7.49 19.01
CA LEU A 83 4.64 8.88 18.64
C LEU A 83 3.24 9.34 19.06
N LEU A 84 2.36 8.40 19.45
CA LEU A 84 1.05 8.73 19.97
C LEU A 84 1.21 9.55 21.25
N ASP A 85 0.79 10.81 21.23
CA ASP A 85 1.02 11.78 22.31
C ASP A 85 -0.08 11.74 23.39
N GLN A 86 -1.30 11.37 23.01
CA GLN A 86 -2.51 11.33 23.83
C GLN A 86 -3.36 10.09 23.53
N ASN A 87 -4.35 9.79 24.38
CA ASN A 87 -5.29 8.72 24.08
C ASN A 87 -6.14 9.05 22.85
N ALA A 88 -6.30 8.08 21.95
CA ALA A 88 -7.16 8.17 20.79
C ALA A 88 -8.59 7.65 21.09
N ASP A 89 -9.59 8.18 20.37
CA ASP A 89 -10.95 7.63 20.37
C ASP A 89 -11.07 6.49 19.37
N PHE A 90 -10.48 6.65 18.19
CA PHE A 90 -10.30 5.56 17.25
C PHE A 90 -9.00 5.63 16.45
N ILE A 91 -8.60 4.46 15.96
CA ILE A 91 -7.34 4.24 15.26
C ILE A 91 -7.64 3.45 13.99
N THR A 92 -7.08 3.84 12.85
CA THR A 92 -6.98 3.00 11.65
C THR A 92 -5.55 2.50 11.49
N VAL A 93 -5.39 1.27 11.00
CA VAL A 93 -4.06 0.72 10.71
C VAL A 93 -4.09 -0.28 9.55
N THR A 94 -3.17 -0.13 8.60
CA THR A 94 -2.77 -1.18 7.64
C THR A 94 -1.36 -1.67 7.99
N MET A 95 -1.12 -2.97 7.98
CA MET A 95 0.22 -3.54 8.11
C MET A 95 0.26 -4.98 7.61
N GLY A 96 1.43 -5.41 7.13
CA GLY A 96 1.70 -6.80 6.74
C GLY A 96 2.19 -6.95 5.31
N GLY A 97 1.79 -6.08 4.37
CA GLY A 97 2.23 -6.18 2.96
C GLY A 97 3.76 -6.16 2.82
N ASN A 98 4.44 -5.31 3.60
CA ASN A 98 5.90 -5.23 3.62
C ASN A 98 6.56 -6.44 4.30
N ASN A 99 5.92 -7.05 5.31
CA ASN A 99 6.43 -8.26 5.98
C ASN A 99 6.59 -9.45 5.02
N VAL A 100 5.70 -9.55 4.02
CA VAL A 100 5.67 -10.68 3.08
C VAL A 100 6.36 -10.39 1.75
N GLY A 101 6.96 -9.20 1.61
CA GLY A 101 7.68 -8.80 0.41
C GLY A 101 6.79 -8.57 -0.79
N PHE A 102 5.65 -7.89 -0.64
CA PHE A 102 4.73 -7.67 -1.77
C PHE A 102 5.39 -6.98 -2.99
N GLY A 103 6.35 -6.08 -2.74
CA GLY A 103 7.17 -5.46 -3.80
C GLY A 103 7.97 -6.48 -4.63
N ASP A 104 8.37 -7.61 -4.04
CA ASP A 104 9.05 -8.69 -4.76
C ASP A 104 8.13 -9.34 -5.80
N ILE A 105 6.82 -9.42 -5.55
CA ILE A 105 5.82 -9.92 -6.52
C ILE A 105 5.70 -8.96 -7.69
N VAL A 106 5.60 -7.65 -7.40
CA VAL A 106 5.52 -6.61 -8.44
C VAL A 106 6.74 -6.69 -9.37
N ASN A 107 7.93 -6.90 -8.81
CA ASN A 107 9.14 -7.09 -9.61
C ASN A 107 9.21 -8.47 -10.29
N GLY A 108 9.03 -9.57 -9.58
CA GLY A 108 9.22 -10.94 -10.11
C GLY A 108 8.16 -11.37 -11.13
N CYS A 109 6.91 -10.97 -10.89
CA CYS A 109 5.75 -11.44 -11.66
C CYS A 109 5.23 -10.42 -12.66
N VAL A 110 5.25 -9.12 -12.33
CA VAL A 110 4.49 -8.12 -13.10
C VAL A 110 5.39 -7.33 -14.05
N TYR A 111 6.32 -6.55 -13.50
CA TYR A 111 7.11 -5.60 -14.30
C TYR A 111 8.52 -6.07 -14.61
N ARG A 112 9.09 -6.99 -13.84
CA ARG A 112 10.45 -7.51 -14.06
C ARG A 112 11.47 -6.38 -14.30
N PHE A 113 11.48 -5.39 -13.39
CA PHE A 113 12.38 -4.23 -13.48
C PHE A 113 13.84 -4.62 -13.59
N ASN A 114 14.22 -5.76 -13.00
CA ASN A 114 15.57 -6.32 -13.06
C ASN A 114 15.82 -7.17 -14.34
N GLY A 115 14.91 -7.17 -15.30
CA GLY A 115 15.03 -7.87 -16.58
C GLY A 115 15.27 -9.37 -16.40
N ILE A 116 16.36 -9.87 -17.00
CA ILE A 116 16.78 -11.28 -16.87
C ILE A 116 17.17 -11.66 -15.43
N LEU A 117 17.53 -10.68 -14.59
CA LEU A 117 17.87 -10.88 -13.18
C LEU A 117 16.65 -10.80 -12.25
N ALA A 118 15.45 -10.50 -12.79
CA ALA A 118 14.24 -10.54 -11.98
C ALA A 118 13.97 -11.99 -11.54
N PRO A 119 13.59 -12.21 -10.26
CA PRO A 119 13.37 -13.54 -9.74
C PRO A 119 12.26 -14.27 -10.51
N ASP A 120 12.28 -15.59 -10.43
CA ASP A 120 11.21 -16.41 -10.99
C ASP A 120 9.89 -16.13 -10.26
N CYS A 121 8.80 -15.97 -11.01
CA CYS A 121 7.52 -15.60 -10.41
C CYS A 121 6.97 -16.71 -9.50
N ASP A 122 7.08 -17.98 -9.88
CA ASP A 122 6.59 -19.08 -9.06
C ASP A 122 7.36 -19.17 -7.74
N GLN A 123 8.67 -18.96 -7.80
CA GLN A 123 9.51 -18.89 -6.61
C GLN A 123 9.10 -17.73 -5.69
N VAL A 124 8.86 -16.54 -6.24
CA VAL A 124 8.41 -15.38 -5.45
C VAL A 124 7.06 -15.65 -4.80
N LEU A 125 6.07 -16.11 -5.56
CA LEU A 125 4.73 -16.41 -5.03
C LEU A 125 4.78 -17.47 -3.92
N ASN A 126 5.62 -18.51 -4.09
CA ASN A 126 5.82 -19.53 -3.06
C ASN A 126 6.52 -18.98 -1.80
N SER A 127 7.52 -18.11 -1.97
CA SER A 127 8.22 -17.48 -0.84
C SER A 127 7.30 -16.55 -0.05
N THR A 128 6.47 -15.75 -0.74
CA THR A 128 5.45 -14.91 -0.09
C THR A 128 4.46 -15.77 0.69
N LEU A 129 3.93 -16.85 0.11
CA LEU A 129 3.01 -17.75 0.82
C LEU A 129 3.67 -18.39 2.06
N ALA A 130 4.94 -18.78 1.95
CA ALA A 130 5.69 -19.33 3.08
C ALA A 130 5.82 -18.29 4.22
N ARG A 131 6.11 -17.02 3.90
CA ARG A 131 6.15 -15.94 4.89
C ARG A 131 4.78 -15.68 5.54
N ILE A 132 3.70 -15.68 4.76
CA ILE A 132 2.32 -15.55 5.28
C ILE A 132 2.00 -16.67 6.28
N ASN A 133 2.44 -17.89 5.98
CA ASN A 133 2.18 -19.07 6.82
C ASN A 133 3.10 -19.17 8.02
N ASN A 134 4.26 -18.52 8.00
CA ASN A 134 5.18 -18.47 9.14
C ASN A 134 4.67 -17.47 10.19
N ASN A 135 4.29 -17.99 11.36
CA ASN A 135 3.78 -17.15 12.44
C ASN A 135 4.82 -16.13 12.94
N SER A 136 6.11 -16.46 12.94
CA SER A 136 7.16 -15.52 13.39
C SER A 136 7.35 -14.35 12.43
N ASP A 137 7.17 -14.59 11.12
CA ASP A 137 7.37 -13.57 10.09
C ASP A 137 6.13 -12.66 9.93
N PHE A 138 4.93 -13.21 10.17
CA PHE A 138 3.68 -12.53 9.86
C PHE A 138 2.72 -12.37 11.05
N LEU A 139 2.23 -13.47 11.62
CA LEU A 139 1.18 -13.42 12.65
C LEU A 139 1.62 -12.73 13.95
N ASN A 140 2.81 -13.07 14.44
CA ASN A 140 3.35 -12.58 15.71
C ASN A 140 3.62 -11.06 15.66
N PRO A 141 4.30 -10.51 14.63
CA PRO A 141 4.48 -9.07 14.49
C PRO A 141 3.18 -8.28 14.48
N ILE A 142 2.17 -8.73 13.74
CA ILE A 142 0.86 -8.06 13.69
C ILE A 142 0.20 -8.08 15.07
N THR A 143 0.18 -9.25 15.72
CA THR A 143 -0.43 -9.40 17.05
C THR A 143 0.28 -8.52 18.09
N ASN A 144 1.61 -8.47 18.08
CA ASN A 144 2.40 -7.65 18.99
C ASN A 144 2.17 -6.16 18.77
N SER A 145 2.06 -5.74 17.50
CA SER A 145 1.75 -4.35 17.14
C SER A 145 0.37 -3.94 17.64
N LEU A 146 -0.64 -4.79 17.45
CA LEU A 146 -1.99 -4.54 17.97
C LEU A 146 -2.03 -4.49 19.50
N ARG A 147 -1.27 -5.35 20.19
CA ARG A 147 -1.12 -5.27 21.66
C ARG A 147 -0.48 -3.96 22.08
N ALA A 148 0.58 -3.51 21.40
CA ALA A 148 1.23 -2.23 21.70
C ALA A 148 0.27 -1.05 21.50
N ILE A 149 -0.51 -1.05 20.42
CA ILE A 149 -1.57 -0.05 20.18
C ILE A 149 -2.59 -0.07 21.32
N MET A 150 -3.09 -1.24 21.70
CA MET A 150 -4.09 -1.34 22.79
C MET A 150 -3.53 -0.91 24.14
N THR A 151 -2.25 -1.14 24.43
CA THR A 151 -1.60 -0.68 25.65
C THR A 151 -1.44 0.84 25.64
N ARG A 152 -1.05 1.43 24.50
CA ARG A 152 -0.85 2.88 24.37
C ARG A 152 -2.17 3.64 24.32
N ALA A 153 -3.22 3.04 23.76
CA ALA A 153 -4.56 3.63 23.61
C ALA A 153 -5.64 2.67 24.16
N PRO A 154 -5.76 2.52 25.49
CA PRO A 154 -6.63 1.54 26.13
C PRO A 154 -8.13 1.73 25.88
N ASN A 155 -8.55 2.92 25.46
CA ASN A 155 -9.96 3.25 25.20
C ASN A 155 -10.30 3.33 23.71
N ALA A 156 -9.31 3.29 22.82
CA ALA A 156 -9.54 3.45 21.38
C ALA A 156 -10.26 2.23 20.79
N LYS A 157 -11.15 2.48 19.83
CA LYS A 157 -11.55 1.47 18.84
C LYS A 157 -10.48 1.39 17.76
N VAL A 158 -10.00 0.19 17.45
CA VAL A 158 -8.93 -0.05 16.47
C VAL A 158 -9.52 -0.77 15.27
N TYR A 159 -9.44 -0.13 14.11
CA TYR A 159 -9.88 -0.66 12.83
C TYR A 159 -8.67 -1.09 12.01
N VAL A 160 -8.46 -2.41 11.94
CA VAL A 160 -7.39 -3.03 11.16
C VAL A 160 -7.90 -3.23 9.75
N MET A 161 -7.36 -2.45 8.82
CA MET A 161 -7.78 -2.43 7.43
C MET A 161 -7.06 -3.54 6.66
N GLY A 162 -7.81 -4.33 5.88
CA GLY A 162 -7.23 -5.33 4.97
C GLY A 162 -6.61 -4.72 3.71
N TYR A 163 -6.33 -5.56 2.72
CA TYR A 163 -5.87 -5.16 1.39
C TYR A 163 -6.81 -5.72 0.31
N PRO A 164 -7.13 -4.95 -0.73
CA PRO A 164 -7.99 -5.41 -1.82
C PRO A 164 -7.20 -6.32 -2.77
N LYS A 165 -7.91 -7.16 -3.51
CA LYS A 165 -7.39 -7.88 -4.67
C LYS A 165 -7.08 -6.90 -5.79
N PHE A 166 -5.93 -7.09 -6.44
CA PHE A 166 -5.49 -6.21 -7.53
C PHE A 166 -6.05 -6.59 -8.88
N TRP A 167 -6.46 -7.85 -9.06
CA TRP A 167 -6.79 -8.39 -10.38
C TRP A 167 -8.24 -8.85 -10.42
N ASN A 168 -8.93 -8.53 -11.50
CA ASN A 168 -9.98 -9.43 -11.98
C ASN A 168 -9.27 -10.67 -12.53
N ALA A 169 -9.61 -11.87 -12.06
CA ALA A 169 -9.01 -13.13 -12.52
C ALA A 169 -9.98 -14.01 -13.35
N THR A 170 -11.17 -13.50 -13.67
CA THR A 170 -12.21 -14.23 -14.42
C THR A 170 -12.18 -13.91 -15.91
N THR A 171 -11.77 -12.69 -16.28
CA THR A 171 -11.67 -12.22 -17.67
C THR A 171 -10.48 -12.85 -18.40
N THR A 172 -10.55 -12.97 -19.73
CA THR A 172 -9.46 -13.53 -20.57
C THR A 172 -8.58 -12.47 -21.23
N GLN A 173 -8.99 -11.20 -21.24
CA GLN A 173 -8.31 -10.14 -22.00
C GLN A 173 -6.83 -9.96 -21.66
N CYS A 174 -6.44 -10.22 -20.40
CA CYS A 174 -5.06 -10.11 -19.94
C CYS A 174 -4.21 -11.37 -20.17
N ASP A 175 -4.79 -12.47 -20.67
CA ASP A 175 -4.08 -13.75 -20.76
C ASP A 175 -2.85 -13.69 -21.67
N ASN A 176 -2.86 -12.78 -22.65
CA ASN A 176 -1.73 -12.55 -23.56
C ASN A 176 -0.96 -11.24 -23.27
N VAL A 177 -1.40 -10.48 -22.26
CA VAL A 177 -0.78 -9.21 -21.86
C VAL A 177 0.44 -9.47 -20.99
N SER A 178 1.51 -8.72 -21.22
CA SER A 178 2.68 -8.67 -20.33
C SER A 178 2.94 -7.23 -19.95
N TRP A 179 3.20 -7.01 -18.66
CA TRP A 179 3.59 -5.70 -18.12
C TRP A 179 5.08 -5.59 -17.89
N ASN A 180 5.86 -6.57 -18.36
CA ASN A 180 7.30 -6.51 -18.34
C ASN A 180 7.78 -5.16 -18.88
N TYR A 181 8.56 -4.46 -18.07
CA TYR A 181 9.14 -3.19 -18.44
C TYR A 181 10.12 -3.36 -19.62
N TRP A 182 10.93 -4.41 -19.57
CA TRP A 182 11.87 -4.76 -20.62
C TRP A 182 11.26 -5.77 -21.59
N ARG A 183 11.39 -5.50 -22.91
CA ARG A 183 11.02 -6.46 -23.96
C ARG A 183 12.05 -7.59 -24.02
N THR A 184 11.88 -8.62 -23.20
CA THR A 184 12.74 -9.80 -23.14
C THR A 184 11.99 -11.07 -23.54
N PRO A 185 12.66 -12.07 -24.16
CA PRO A 185 12.10 -13.41 -24.30
C PRO A 185 11.67 -13.98 -22.93
N GLY A 186 10.56 -14.72 -22.89
CA GLY A 186 10.03 -15.26 -21.64
C GLY A 186 9.29 -14.25 -20.76
N ALA A 187 8.72 -13.19 -21.37
CA ALA A 187 7.96 -12.19 -20.63
C ALA A 187 6.75 -12.81 -19.91
N THR A 188 6.60 -12.52 -18.61
CA THR A 188 5.50 -13.07 -17.81
C THR A 188 4.18 -12.55 -18.34
N LYS A 189 3.26 -13.48 -18.63
CA LYS A 189 1.90 -13.17 -19.07
C LYS A 189 0.97 -13.08 -17.88
N MET A 190 0.09 -12.09 -17.87
CA MET A 190 -0.92 -11.89 -16.82
C MET A 190 -2.11 -12.83 -17.01
N THR A 191 -1.83 -14.12 -17.10
CA THR A 191 -2.84 -15.18 -17.24
C THR A 191 -3.83 -15.18 -16.08
N ARG A 192 -5.04 -15.70 -16.29
CA ARG A 192 -6.01 -15.92 -15.20
C ARG A 192 -5.39 -16.69 -14.04
N ALA A 193 -4.58 -17.71 -14.33
CA ALA A 193 -3.91 -18.51 -13.29
C ALA A 193 -2.96 -17.68 -12.42
N ILE A 194 -2.12 -16.82 -13.03
CA ILE A 194 -1.18 -15.99 -12.27
C ILE A 194 -1.90 -14.89 -11.48
N ARG A 195 -2.94 -14.29 -12.08
CA ARG A 195 -3.82 -13.29 -11.44
C ARG A 195 -4.56 -13.90 -10.25
N GLN A 196 -5.12 -15.09 -10.42
CA GLN A 196 -5.80 -15.83 -9.35
C GLN A 196 -4.82 -16.14 -8.21
N ARG A 197 -3.63 -16.65 -8.51
CA ARG A 197 -2.64 -16.97 -7.48
C ARG A 197 -2.17 -15.74 -6.70
N MET A 198 -2.02 -14.58 -7.35
CA MET A 198 -1.74 -13.32 -6.65
C MET A 198 -2.90 -12.87 -5.76
N ASN A 199 -4.15 -13.05 -6.22
CA ASN A 199 -5.34 -12.78 -5.40
C ASN A 199 -5.47 -13.74 -4.20
N ASP A 200 -5.13 -15.02 -4.38
CA ASP A 200 -5.16 -16.02 -3.31
C ASP A 200 -4.15 -15.68 -2.20
N LEU A 201 -3.00 -15.08 -2.53
CA LEU A 201 -2.05 -14.57 -1.54
C LEU A 201 -2.65 -13.43 -0.71
N LEU A 202 -3.42 -12.53 -1.33
CA LEU A 202 -4.10 -11.44 -0.62
C LEU A 202 -5.20 -11.98 0.29
N ASP A 203 -5.95 -12.99 -0.14
CA ASP A 203 -6.93 -13.68 0.70
C ASP A 203 -6.25 -14.39 1.88
N ALA A 204 -5.16 -15.13 1.65
CA ALA A 204 -4.38 -15.77 2.71
C ALA A 204 -3.84 -14.75 3.73
N MET A 205 -3.33 -13.62 3.25
CA MET A 205 -2.81 -12.53 4.07
C MET A 205 -3.92 -11.89 4.90
N ASN A 206 -5.05 -11.50 4.29
CA ASN A 206 -6.20 -10.93 4.97
C ASN A 206 -6.79 -11.88 6.01
N ASN A 207 -6.86 -13.18 5.71
CA ASN A 207 -7.31 -14.20 6.66
C ASN A 207 -6.38 -14.28 7.88
N LYS A 208 -5.05 -14.19 7.68
CA LYS A 208 -4.08 -14.16 8.79
C LYS A 208 -4.15 -12.87 9.61
N ILE A 209 -4.37 -11.71 8.98
CA ILE A 209 -4.61 -10.44 9.69
C ILE A 209 -5.90 -10.54 10.52
N SER A 210 -6.98 -11.06 9.94
CA SER A 210 -8.24 -11.31 10.66
C SER A 210 -8.05 -12.26 11.84
N ALA A 211 -7.28 -13.34 11.66
CA ALA A 211 -6.95 -14.27 12.74
C ALA A 211 -6.15 -13.61 13.86
N ALA A 212 -5.20 -12.72 13.53
CA ALA A 212 -4.47 -11.93 14.52
C ALA A 212 -5.43 -11.08 15.37
N VAL A 213 -6.37 -10.37 14.73
CA VAL A 213 -7.40 -9.57 15.40
C VAL A 213 -8.28 -10.45 16.30
N GLN A 214 -8.77 -11.57 15.79
CA GLN A 214 -9.61 -12.51 16.55
C GLN A 214 -8.88 -13.08 17.78
N SER A 215 -7.58 -13.36 17.65
CA SER A 215 -6.76 -13.91 18.74
C SER A 215 -6.62 -12.98 19.95
N LEU A 216 -6.88 -11.69 19.78
CA LEU A 216 -6.86 -10.71 20.88
C LEU A 216 -8.11 -10.81 21.76
N ASN A 217 -9.18 -11.44 21.27
CA ASN A 217 -10.48 -11.57 21.95
C ASN A 217 -10.96 -10.24 22.57
N ASN A 218 -10.82 -9.14 21.83
CA ASN A 218 -11.12 -7.80 22.31
C ASN A 218 -12.10 -7.10 21.34
N PRO A 219 -13.32 -6.75 21.80
CA PRO A 219 -14.34 -6.15 20.94
C PRO A 219 -13.97 -4.76 20.42
N ARG A 220 -12.91 -4.13 20.96
CA ARG A 220 -12.41 -2.84 20.47
C ARG A 220 -11.56 -2.97 19.21
N VAL A 221 -11.09 -4.16 18.85
CA VAL A 221 -10.26 -4.37 17.65
C VAL A 221 -11.08 -5.09 16.60
N THR A 222 -11.25 -4.49 15.44
CA THR A 222 -12.06 -5.03 14.33
C THR A 222 -11.24 -5.08 13.07
N PHE A 223 -11.23 -6.24 12.39
CA PHE A 223 -10.70 -6.37 11.04
C PHE A 223 -11.76 -5.92 10.03
N PHE A 224 -11.35 -5.12 9.05
CA PHE A 224 -12.24 -4.60 8.03
C PHE A 224 -11.75 -5.00 6.64
N ASN A 225 -12.47 -5.94 6.02
CA ASN A 225 -12.24 -6.35 4.63
C ASN A 225 -13.10 -5.52 3.68
N TYR A 226 -12.45 -4.66 2.89
CA TYR A 226 -13.11 -3.80 1.91
C TYR A 226 -12.91 -4.28 0.45
N ASP A 227 -12.43 -5.50 0.22
CA ASP A 227 -12.15 -6.04 -1.12
C ASP A 227 -13.37 -5.96 -2.07
N ALA A 228 -14.58 -6.12 -1.52
CA ALA A 228 -15.83 -6.03 -2.26
C ALA A 228 -16.04 -4.65 -2.91
N TYR A 229 -15.54 -3.57 -2.29
CA TYR A 229 -15.64 -2.20 -2.81
C TYR A 229 -14.69 -1.93 -3.98
N PHE A 230 -13.76 -2.86 -4.27
CA PHE A 230 -12.85 -2.78 -5.41
C PHE A 230 -13.30 -3.64 -6.59
N GLN A 231 -14.40 -4.40 -6.48
CA GLN A 231 -14.92 -5.20 -7.60
C GLN A 231 -15.35 -4.29 -8.76
N GLY A 232 -14.97 -4.64 -9.99
CA GLY A 232 -15.24 -3.80 -11.17
C GLY A 232 -14.24 -2.66 -11.35
N HIS A 233 -13.30 -2.50 -10.42
CA HIS A 233 -12.31 -1.41 -10.42
C HIS A 233 -10.86 -1.91 -10.31
N ARG A 234 -10.64 -3.21 -10.57
CA ARG A 234 -9.33 -3.86 -10.49
C ARG A 234 -8.58 -3.75 -11.82
N PHE A 235 -7.36 -4.24 -11.85
CA PHE A 235 -6.69 -4.50 -13.12
C PHE A 235 -7.39 -5.62 -13.89
N CYS A 236 -7.32 -5.57 -15.22
CA CYS A 236 -7.92 -6.58 -16.09
C CYS A 236 -9.45 -6.70 -16.00
N GLU A 237 -10.16 -5.66 -15.60
CA GLU A 237 -11.63 -5.56 -15.71
C GLU A 237 -12.06 -5.38 -17.17
N GLY A 238 -13.19 -5.97 -17.58
CA GLY A 238 -13.53 -6.21 -18.99
C GLY A 238 -13.69 -4.97 -19.88
N ASP A 239 -13.80 -3.78 -19.30
CA ASP A 239 -13.87 -2.48 -19.99
C ASP A 239 -12.49 -1.80 -20.14
N VAL A 240 -11.42 -2.39 -19.60
CA VAL A 240 -10.06 -1.81 -19.57
C VAL A 240 -9.10 -2.55 -20.50
N ILE A 241 -8.48 -1.82 -21.43
CA ILE A 241 -7.47 -2.38 -22.36
C ILE A 241 -6.07 -2.30 -21.72
N GLU A 242 -5.52 -3.45 -21.35
CA GLU A 242 -4.18 -3.57 -20.75
C GLU A 242 -3.11 -3.92 -21.81
N PRO A 243 -1.86 -3.44 -21.71
CA PRO A 243 -1.31 -2.51 -20.72
C PRO A 243 -1.40 -1.05 -21.18
N GLN A 244 -2.34 -0.71 -22.06
CA GLN A 244 -2.35 0.62 -22.68
C GLN A 244 -2.98 1.62 -21.71
N ASP A 245 -2.36 2.80 -21.64
CA ASP A 245 -2.81 3.91 -20.82
C ASP A 245 -3.03 5.10 -21.75
N ILE A 246 -4.26 5.21 -22.24
CA ILE A 246 -4.80 6.53 -22.51
C ILE A 246 -5.68 6.82 -21.30
N SER A 247 -5.30 7.84 -20.52
CA SER A 247 -5.88 8.19 -19.23
C SER A 247 -7.40 8.38 -19.27
N GLU A 248 -7.95 8.67 -20.46
CA GLU A 248 -9.38 8.74 -20.74
C GLU A 248 -10.13 7.38 -20.65
N LEU A 249 -9.42 6.24 -20.68
CA LEU A 249 -9.99 4.88 -20.66
C LEU A 249 -9.79 4.12 -19.34
N ARG A 250 -9.19 4.74 -18.31
CA ARG A 250 -8.91 4.08 -17.02
C ARG A 250 -9.59 4.72 -15.81
N SER A 251 -10.54 5.63 -16.01
CA SER A 251 -11.25 6.32 -14.90
C SER A 251 -11.90 5.37 -13.88
N ASN A 252 -12.14 4.11 -14.27
CA ASN A 252 -12.73 3.10 -13.40
C ASN A 252 -11.68 2.21 -12.68
N THR A 253 -10.38 2.26 -13.00
CA THR A 253 -9.39 1.45 -12.27
C THR A 253 -8.94 2.17 -10.99
N PHE A 254 -9.07 1.53 -9.83
CA PHE A 254 -8.70 2.10 -8.53
C PHE A 254 -7.23 1.91 -8.15
N PHE A 255 -6.37 1.48 -9.07
CA PHE A 255 -4.93 1.29 -8.80
C PHE A 255 -4.07 1.97 -9.85
N TYR A 256 -2.95 2.55 -9.41
CA TYR A 256 -1.95 3.07 -10.35
C TYR A 256 -1.16 1.95 -11.04
N GLN A 257 -0.99 2.10 -12.35
CA GLN A 257 -0.02 1.37 -13.16
C GLN A 257 1.29 2.19 -13.30
N ILE A 258 2.35 1.60 -13.86
CA ILE A 258 3.61 2.32 -14.06
C ILE A 258 3.46 3.57 -14.94
N ILE A 259 2.64 3.47 -15.98
CA ILE A 259 2.40 4.52 -16.98
C ILE A 259 1.35 5.54 -16.54
N THR A 260 0.53 5.24 -15.52
CA THR A 260 -0.51 6.15 -15.01
C THR A 260 0.14 7.43 -14.51
N PRO A 261 -0.15 8.62 -15.08
CA PRO A 261 0.43 9.86 -14.58
C PRO A 261 0.04 10.06 -13.10
N PRO A 262 0.96 10.48 -12.22
CA PRO A 262 0.57 10.88 -10.86
C PRO A 262 -0.42 12.07 -10.93
N ASP A 263 -1.40 12.14 -10.02
CA ASP A 263 -2.47 13.17 -10.02
C ASP A 263 -1.99 14.60 -9.68
N PHE A 264 -0.69 14.81 -9.71
CA PHE A 264 0.03 15.98 -9.22
C PHE A 264 0.22 17.13 -10.19
N PHE A 265 -0.34 17.03 -11.39
CA PHE A 265 -0.08 18.01 -12.44
C PHE A 265 -0.97 19.23 -12.25
N THR A 266 -0.45 20.24 -11.54
CA THR A 266 -1.06 21.58 -11.50
C THR A 266 -0.93 22.30 -12.86
N PRO A 267 -1.86 23.21 -13.22
CA PRO A 267 -1.91 23.88 -14.52
C PRO A 267 -0.75 24.83 -14.86
N ASN A 268 0.19 25.06 -13.94
CA ASN A 268 1.21 26.12 -14.07
C ASN A 268 2.60 25.60 -14.45
N GLY A 269 2.66 24.79 -15.50
CA GLY A 269 3.79 24.88 -16.45
C GLY A 269 5.12 24.22 -16.07
N TRP A 270 5.09 22.96 -15.63
CA TRP A 270 6.22 22.04 -15.89
C TRP A 270 5.77 20.88 -16.79
N ALA A 271 5.29 21.25 -17.97
CA ALA A 271 5.22 20.36 -19.13
C ALA A 271 6.60 20.20 -19.82
N GLY A 272 7.69 20.37 -19.08
CA GLY A 272 9.06 20.27 -19.58
C GLY A 272 9.60 18.86 -19.45
N GLU A 273 9.74 18.16 -20.57
CA GLU A 273 10.61 16.98 -20.75
C GLU A 273 10.19 15.64 -20.12
N PHE A 274 9.07 15.07 -20.58
CA PHE A 274 8.99 13.59 -20.73
C PHE A 274 8.85 13.16 -22.19
N VAL A 275 9.22 14.05 -23.11
CA VAL A 275 9.53 13.71 -24.51
C VAL A 275 11.06 13.71 -24.64
N SER A 276 11.67 12.51 -24.66
CA SER A 276 13.12 12.20 -24.92
C SER A 276 14.06 12.04 -23.69
N PRO A 277 15.23 11.37 -23.83
CA PRO A 277 15.51 9.94 -23.74
C PRO A 277 15.87 9.50 -22.30
N PHE A 278 15.24 10.05 -21.27
CA PHE A 278 15.46 9.59 -19.90
C PHE A 278 14.69 8.29 -19.67
N ASN A 279 15.41 7.20 -19.42
CA ASN A 279 14.86 5.91 -19.00
C ASN A 279 15.25 5.66 -17.54
N PRO A 280 14.46 6.14 -16.57
CA PRO A 280 14.71 5.97 -15.13
C PRO A 280 14.88 4.51 -14.71
N ALA A 281 14.20 3.58 -15.38
CA ALA A 281 14.35 2.15 -15.13
C ALA A 281 15.66 1.58 -15.71
N LYS A 282 16.22 2.16 -16.78
CA LYS A 282 17.56 1.84 -17.27
C LYS A 282 18.61 2.24 -16.25
N GLN A 283 18.49 3.44 -15.67
CA GLN A 283 19.36 3.86 -14.58
C GLN A 283 19.21 2.97 -13.35
N TYR A 284 17.97 2.61 -12.98
CA TYR A 284 17.68 1.62 -11.94
C TYR A 284 18.34 0.26 -12.22
N TYR A 285 18.20 -0.26 -13.44
CA TYR A 285 18.76 -1.54 -13.86
C TYR A 285 20.29 -1.53 -13.90
N ASP A 286 20.90 -0.51 -14.52
CA ASP A 286 22.35 -0.36 -14.60
C ASP A 286 22.96 -0.21 -13.20
N TRP A 287 22.26 0.49 -12.31
CA TRP A 287 22.66 0.65 -10.91
C TRP A 287 22.53 -0.65 -10.10
N ILE A 288 21.40 -1.38 -10.20
CA ILE A 288 21.26 -2.69 -9.55
C ILE A 288 22.34 -3.65 -10.02
N LYS A 289 22.64 -3.64 -11.32
CA LYS A 289 23.69 -4.47 -11.91
C LYS A 289 25.05 -4.12 -11.32
N ALA A 290 25.38 -2.83 -11.19
CA ALA A 290 26.62 -2.38 -10.55
C ALA A 290 26.66 -2.74 -9.06
N ALA A 291 25.56 -2.56 -8.34
CA ALA A 291 25.44 -2.83 -6.91
C ALA A 291 25.53 -4.34 -6.59
N LYS A 292 24.88 -5.20 -7.38
CA LYS A 292 25.02 -6.67 -7.28
C LYS A 292 26.42 -7.16 -7.66
N THR A 293 27.14 -6.43 -8.51
CA THR A 293 28.55 -6.71 -8.78
C THR A 293 29.41 -6.38 -7.55
N ALA A 294 29.15 -5.27 -6.88
CA ALA A 294 29.87 -4.84 -5.69
C ALA A 294 29.49 -5.63 -4.42
N SER A 295 28.26 -6.14 -4.32
CA SER A 295 27.75 -6.86 -3.15
C SER A 295 26.74 -7.94 -3.58
N PRO A 296 27.22 -9.11 -4.03
CA PRO A 296 26.38 -10.14 -4.67
C PRO A 296 25.26 -10.68 -3.77
N ASN A 297 25.55 -10.80 -2.47
CA ASN A 297 24.67 -11.41 -1.49
C ASN A 297 23.75 -10.41 -0.79
N THR A 298 23.91 -9.11 -1.03
CA THR A 298 23.08 -8.08 -0.38
C THR A 298 21.72 -8.01 -1.08
N PRO A 299 20.61 -8.12 -0.34
CA PRO A 299 19.27 -7.87 -0.85
C PRO A 299 19.17 -6.44 -1.44
N VAL A 300 18.52 -6.28 -2.60
CA VAL A 300 18.49 -5.00 -3.35
C VAL A 300 17.90 -3.86 -2.52
N ASN A 301 16.95 -4.16 -1.63
CA ASN A 301 16.35 -3.23 -0.68
C ASN A 301 17.39 -2.63 0.31
N GLN A 302 18.40 -3.38 0.75
CA GLN A 302 19.41 -2.88 1.69
C GLN A 302 20.48 -1.96 1.09
N ILE A 303 20.57 -1.86 -0.25
CA ILE A 303 21.59 -1.06 -0.95
C ILE A 303 21.16 0.42 -1.06
N TYR A 304 19.87 0.69 -0.90
CA TYR A 304 19.22 1.93 -1.31
C TYR A 304 19.20 3.06 -0.26
N ALA A 305 19.33 2.76 1.03
CA ALA A 305 19.03 3.67 2.15
C ALA A 305 19.93 4.93 2.29
N GLY A 306 20.80 5.25 1.32
CA GLY A 306 21.89 6.22 1.50
C GLY A 306 21.91 7.50 0.66
N GLN A 307 21.13 7.69 -0.43
CA GLN A 307 21.56 8.67 -1.46
C GLN A 307 20.53 9.49 -2.29
N SER A 308 19.24 9.61 -1.95
CA SER A 308 18.33 10.47 -2.76
C SER A 308 17.45 11.43 -1.94
N THR A 309 17.19 12.62 -2.51
CA THR A 309 16.37 13.71 -1.95
C THR A 309 14.88 13.63 -2.36
N GLU A 310 14.49 12.67 -3.19
CA GLU A 310 13.09 12.39 -3.62
C GLU A 310 12.79 10.88 -3.61
N THR A 311 13.27 10.18 -2.58
CA THR A 311 12.94 8.77 -2.32
C THR A 311 11.56 8.63 -1.67
N SER A 312 10.87 7.50 -1.93
CA SER A 312 9.83 7.04 -1.00
C SER A 312 10.43 6.89 0.41
N ALA A 313 9.62 6.98 1.46
CA ALA A 313 10.05 6.86 2.87
C ALA A 313 11.01 5.71 3.19
N SER A 314 10.88 4.61 2.48
CA SER A 314 11.76 3.44 2.58
C SER A 314 13.18 3.69 2.09
N GLY A 315 13.48 4.84 1.48
CA GLY A 315 14.77 5.10 0.83
C GLY A 315 15.01 4.25 -0.41
N GLU A 316 14.05 3.41 -0.82
CA GLU A 316 14.30 2.27 -1.70
C GLU A 316 13.88 2.43 -3.16
N ILE A 317 12.92 3.30 -3.46
CA ILE A 317 12.34 3.40 -4.81
C ILE A 317 11.85 4.85 -5.05
N PRO A 318 11.98 5.43 -6.27
CA PRO A 318 11.35 6.72 -6.59
C PRO A 318 9.83 6.70 -6.42
N VAL A 319 9.22 7.82 -5.99
CA VAL A 319 7.75 7.92 -5.77
C VAL A 319 6.92 7.46 -6.98
N TRP A 320 7.37 7.74 -8.20
CA TRP A 320 6.69 7.32 -9.43
C TRP A 320 6.68 5.81 -9.65
N MET A 321 7.60 5.05 -9.06
CA MET A 321 7.55 3.58 -9.02
C MET A 321 6.83 3.10 -7.76
N ALA A 322 6.99 3.81 -6.64
CA ALA A 322 6.33 3.45 -5.37
C ALA A 322 4.80 3.53 -5.45
N LYS A 323 4.23 4.33 -6.35
CA LYS A 323 2.77 4.41 -6.61
C LYS A 323 2.16 3.10 -7.10
N ILE A 324 2.94 2.25 -7.76
CA ILE A 324 2.45 1.07 -8.47
C ILE A 324 1.64 0.19 -7.50
N PHE A 325 0.44 -0.23 -7.93
CA PHE A 325 -0.50 -1.05 -7.14
C PHE A 325 -1.10 -0.37 -5.90
N HIS A 326 -0.83 0.92 -5.68
CA HIS A 326 -1.50 1.67 -4.62
C HIS A 326 -2.84 2.23 -5.11
N PRO A 327 -3.80 2.46 -4.19
CA PRO A 327 -5.08 3.02 -4.56
C PRO A 327 -4.98 4.43 -5.15
N THR A 328 -5.77 4.73 -6.17
CA THR A 328 -5.99 6.10 -6.67
C THR A 328 -6.83 6.92 -5.68
N PRO A 329 -7.03 8.23 -5.88
CA PRO A 329 -7.93 9.03 -5.04
C PRO A 329 -9.34 8.43 -4.95
N GLU A 330 -9.86 7.88 -6.05
CA GLU A 330 -11.16 7.19 -6.13
C GLU A 330 -11.13 5.88 -5.33
N GLY A 331 -10.05 5.10 -5.45
CA GLY A 331 -9.84 3.92 -4.60
C GLY A 331 -9.84 4.28 -3.11
N HIS A 332 -9.21 5.40 -2.73
CA HIS A 332 -9.26 5.90 -1.36
C HIS A 332 -10.64 6.41 -0.93
N VAL A 333 -11.45 6.95 -1.85
CA VAL A 333 -12.88 7.25 -1.58
C VAL A 333 -13.62 5.96 -1.27
N ALA A 334 -13.44 4.91 -2.07
CA ALA A 334 -14.07 3.61 -1.84
C ALA A 334 -13.70 3.01 -0.47
N ILE A 335 -12.42 3.07 -0.08
CA ILE A 335 -11.96 2.64 1.26
C ILE A 335 -12.64 3.45 2.36
N SER A 336 -12.66 4.78 2.23
CA SER A 336 -13.27 5.68 3.21
C SER A 336 -14.77 5.41 3.36
N HIS A 337 -15.50 5.25 2.26
CA HIS A 337 -16.94 4.91 2.26
C HIS A 337 -17.21 3.56 2.92
N ALA A 338 -16.36 2.57 2.70
CA ALA A 338 -16.56 1.24 3.26
C ALA A 338 -16.57 1.27 4.80
N ILE A 339 -15.78 2.15 5.43
CA ILE A 339 -15.64 2.21 6.89
C ILE A 339 -16.39 3.37 7.58
N SER A 340 -16.81 4.43 6.87
CA SER A 340 -17.44 5.62 7.47
C SER A 340 -18.78 5.35 8.17
N GLY A 341 -19.44 4.22 7.87
CA GLY A 341 -20.62 3.74 8.61
C GLY A 341 -20.29 2.94 9.89
N ARG A 342 -19.01 2.66 10.16
CA ARG A 342 -18.54 1.77 11.24
C ARG A 342 -17.70 2.49 12.30
N ILE A 343 -17.17 3.68 11.96
CA ILE A 343 -16.49 4.56 12.90
C ILE A 343 -17.47 5.11 13.96
N PRO A 344 -16.98 5.44 15.17
CA PRO A 344 -17.82 5.85 16.31
C PRO A 344 -18.80 6.98 16.06
#